data_AF-A0A6J7N1K4-F1
#
_entry.id   AF-A0A6J7N1K4-F1
#
_cell.length_a   1.000
_cell.length_b   1.000
_cell.length_c   1.000
_cell.angle_alpha   90.00
_cell.angle_beta   90.00
_cell.angle_gamma   90.00
#
_symmetry.space_group_name_H-M   'P 1'
#
loop_
_entity.id
_entity.type
_entity.pdbx_description
1 polymer ?
#
loop_
_entity_poly.entity_id
_entity_poly.type
_entity_poly.pdbx_seq_one_letter_code
_entity_poly.pdbx_strand_id
1 'polypeptide(L)'
;MLRAFGCLFALLLVGGYIIPRPLRLRRHGIGPIDARAVGVATLRNSILYRHDRIADGYVVQRDTKRFWKLLGEVAGSIVRIATSYNRLKREYRAAYPQMVSDAAWEERFSAALKR
;
A
#
# COMPACT_ATOMS: atom_id res chain seq x y z
N MET A 1 1.74 0.79 -24.62
CA MET A 1 0.50 1.60 -24.52
C MET A 1 -0.62 0.92 -23.72
N LEU A 2 -0.94 -0.37 -23.91
CA LEU A 2 -1.99 -1.07 -23.13
C LEU A 2 -1.83 -1.02 -21.59
N ARG A 3 -0.59 -1.10 -21.08
CA ARG A 3 -0.31 -1.05 -19.63
C ARG A 3 -0.67 0.30 -18.99
N ALA A 4 -0.44 1.40 -19.68
CA ALA A 4 -0.72 2.75 -19.18
C ALA A 4 -2.23 3.00 -19.07
N PHE A 5 -3.00 2.57 -20.09
CA PHE A 5 -4.46 2.60 -20.02
C PHE A 5 -5.00 1.73 -18.89
N GLY A 6 -4.44 0.53 -18.69
CA GLY A 6 -4.80 -0.32 -17.56
C GLY A 6 -4.56 0.32 -16.19
N CYS A 7 -3.46 1.07 -16.04
CA CYS A 7 -3.20 1.84 -14.82
C CYS A 7 -4.17 3.02 -14.64
N LEU A 8 -4.45 3.78 -15.70
CA LEU A 8 -5.40 4.90 -15.65
C LEU A 8 -6.80 4.41 -15.27
N PHE A 9 -7.26 3.32 -15.89
CA PHE A 9 -8.55 2.71 -15.58
C PHE A 9 -8.59 2.16 -14.15
N ALA A 10 -7.48 1.60 -13.66
CA ALA A 10 -7.39 1.16 -12.29
C ALA A 10 -7.44 2.33 -11.30
N LEU A 11 -6.89 3.50 -11.62
CA LEU A 11 -7.05 4.68 -10.75
C LEU A 11 -8.51 5.14 -10.72
N LEU A 12 -9.13 5.31 -11.90
CA LEU A 12 -10.51 5.76 -12.02
C LEU A 12 -11.53 4.80 -11.38
N LEU A 13 -11.33 3.50 -11.54
CA LEU A 13 -12.23 2.49 -10.98
C LEU A 13 -11.84 2.02 -9.58
N VAL A 14 -10.88 2.69 -8.93
CA VAL A 14 -10.36 2.35 -7.59
C VAL A 14 -9.98 0.86 -7.55
N GLY A 15 -9.10 0.46 -8.46
CA GLY A 15 -8.67 -0.90 -8.68
C GLY A 15 -9.78 -1.85 -9.12
N GLY A 16 -10.92 -1.36 -9.63
CA GLY A 16 -12.07 -2.18 -10.03
C GLY A 16 -13.02 -2.54 -8.88
N TYR A 17 -12.85 -1.92 -7.70
CA TYR A 17 -13.72 -2.15 -6.54
C TYR A 17 -15.09 -1.47 -6.67
N ILE A 18 -15.23 -0.51 -7.58
CA ILE A 18 -16.52 0.11 -7.94
C ILE A 18 -17.38 -0.84 -8.78
N ILE A 19 -16.79 -1.78 -9.51
CA ILE A 19 -17.53 -2.72 -10.37
C ILE A 19 -18.23 -3.78 -9.51
N PRO A 20 -19.55 -3.99 -9.63
CA PRO A 20 -20.26 -5.02 -8.87
C PRO A 20 -19.80 -6.44 -9.30
N ARG A 21 -19.83 -7.40 -8.37
CA ARG A 21 -19.38 -8.78 -8.59
C ARG A 21 -19.90 -9.48 -9.85
N PRO A 22 -21.19 -9.36 -10.24
CA PRO A 22 -21.71 -10.06 -11.44
C PRO A 22 -21.15 -9.53 -12.76
N LEU A 23 -20.73 -8.26 -12.82
CA LEU A 23 -20.16 -7.66 -14.03
C LEU A 23 -18.66 -7.97 -14.19
N ARG A 24 -18.04 -8.64 -13.21
CA ARG A 24 -16.62 -8.99 -13.23
C ARG A 24 -16.40 -10.35 -13.87
N LEU A 25 -15.25 -10.49 -14.53
CA LEU A 25 -14.85 -11.72 -15.18
C LEU A 25 -14.62 -12.83 -14.13
N ARG A 26 -15.28 -13.99 -14.34
CA ARG A 26 -15.24 -15.14 -13.42
C ARG A 26 -13.96 -15.97 -13.53
N ARG A 27 -13.24 -15.90 -14.65
CA ARG A 27 -11.99 -16.64 -14.84
C ARG A 27 -10.84 -16.01 -14.06
N HIS A 28 -9.93 -16.85 -13.56
CA HIS A 28 -8.69 -16.42 -12.93
C HIS A 28 -7.86 -15.56 -13.89
N GLY A 29 -7.37 -14.43 -13.41
CA GLY A 29 -6.29 -13.70 -14.09
C GLY A 29 -4.99 -14.43 -13.84
N ILE A 30 -4.09 -14.49 -14.81
CA ILE A 30 -2.74 -15.03 -14.61
C ILE A 30 -1.78 -13.88 -14.83
N GLY A 31 -0.84 -13.69 -13.91
CA GLY A 31 0.20 -12.68 -14.01
C GLY A 31 1.51 -13.15 -13.38
N PRO A 32 2.67 -12.70 -13.88
CA PRO A 32 3.93 -12.97 -13.23
C PRO A 32 4.01 -12.19 -11.91
N ILE A 33 4.63 -12.76 -10.86
CA ILE A 33 4.77 -12.11 -9.54
C ILE A 33 5.42 -10.72 -9.66
N ASP A 34 6.41 -10.60 -10.56
CA ASP A 34 7.17 -9.36 -10.76
C ASP A 34 6.39 -8.28 -11.51
N ALA A 35 5.32 -8.65 -12.23
CA ALA A 35 4.41 -7.68 -12.80
C ALA A 35 3.15 -7.59 -11.95
N ARG A 36 3.01 -6.47 -11.25
CA ARG A 36 1.70 -6.07 -10.74
C ARG A 36 0.75 -5.95 -11.93
N ALA A 37 -0.09 -6.95 -12.13
CA ALA A 37 -1.00 -7.04 -13.26
C ALA A 37 -2.21 -6.14 -13.03
N VAL A 38 -1.96 -4.85 -12.81
CA VAL A 38 -2.93 -3.86 -12.30
C VAL A 38 -4.19 -3.83 -13.18
N GLY A 39 -4.04 -3.83 -14.51
CA GLY A 39 -5.18 -3.86 -15.44
C GLY A 39 -5.94 -5.20 -15.47
N VAL A 40 -5.25 -6.33 -15.29
CA VAL A 40 -5.90 -7.66 -15.22
C VAL A 40 -6.64 -7.81 -13.90
N ALA A 41 -6.10 -7.22 -12.83
CA ALA A 41 -6.72 -7.19 -11.51
C ALA A 41 -8.04 -6.43 -11.53
N THR A 42 -8.11 -5.28 -12.21
CA THR A 42 -9.30 -4.41 -12.23
C THR A 42 -10.59 -5.18 -12.52
N LEU A 43 -10.59 -6.04 -13.55
CA LEU A 43 -11.81 -6.71 -14.04
C LEU A 43 -12.06 -8.11 -13.45
N ARG A 44 -11.17 -8.66 -12.62
CA ARG A 44 -11.22 -10.06 -12.16
C ARG A 44 -11.29 -10.21 -10.65
N ASN A 45 -11.99 -11.24 -10.17
CA ASN A 45 -12.12 -11.48 -8.72
C ASN A 45 -10.95 -12.26 -8.11
N SER A 46 -10.22 -13.02 -8.92
CA SER A 46 -9.07 -13.81 -8.49
C SER A 46 -7.93 -13.71 -9.51
N ILE A 47 -6.70 -13.68 -8.99
CA ILE A 47 -5.47 -13.65 -9.79
C ILE A 47 -4.55 -14.74 -9.26
N LEU A 48 -4.09 -15.60 -10.15
CA LEU A 48 -2.98 -16.51 -9.91
C LEU A 48 -1.70 -15.77 -10.28
N TYR A 49 -0.90 -15.45 -9.27
CA TYR A 49 0.46 -15.00 -9.47
C TYR A 49 1.37 -16.21 -9.58
N ARG A 50 2.15 -16.27 -10.66
CA ARG A 50 3.11 -17.34 -10.90
C ARG A 50 4.52 -16.78 -10.87
N HIS A 51 5.45 -17.52 -10.28
CA HIS A 51 6.86 -17.20 -10.41
C HIS A 51 7.34 -17.65 -11.80
N ASP A 52 8.11 -16.82 -12.50
CA ASP A 52 8.54 -17.16 -13.87
C ASP A 52 9.58 -18.30 -13.89
N ARG A 53 10.32 -18.47 -12.79
CA ARG A 53 11.43 -19.44 -12.67
C ARG A 53 11.17 -20.62 -11.74
N ILE A 54 10.14 -20.55 -10.91
CA ILE A 54 9.87 -21.56 -9.87
C ILE A 54 8.43 -22.03 -10.11
N ALA A 55 8.15 -23.32 -9.91
CA ALA A 55 6.80 -23.88 -10.06
C ALA A 55 5.81 -23.42 -8.97
N ASP A 56 6.18 -22.39 -8.20
CA ASP A 56 5.40 -21.83 -7.11
C ASP A 56 4.60 -20.61 -7.55
N GLY A 57 3.53 -20.36 -6.81
CA GLY A 57 2.65 -19.25 -7.02
C GLY A 57 1.66 -19.11 -5.88
N TYR A 58 0.89 -18.02 -5.91
CA TYR A 58 -0.15 -17.79 -4.93
C TYR A 58 -1.38 -17.17 -5.59
N VAL A 59 -2.55 -17.48 -5.03
CA VAL A 59 -3.82 -16.92 -5.50
C VAL A 59 -4.19 -15.75 -4.61
N VAL A 60 -4.41 -14.60 -5.22
CA VAL A 60 -4.99 -13.43 -4.55
C VAL A 60 -6.46 -13.35 -4.89
N GLN A 61 -7.30 -13.31 -3.87
CA GLN A 61 -8.72 -13.07 -4.00
C GLN A 61 -9.07 -11.64 -3.58
N ARG A 62 -10.06 -11.07 -4.28
CA ARG A 62 -10.54 -9.74 -3.98
C ARG A 62 -11.44 -9.74 -2.76
N ASP A 63 -10.96 -9.10 -1.70
CA ASP A 63 -11.75 -8.80 -0.50
C ASP A 63 -12.22 -7.34 -0.52
N THR A 64 -13.50 -7.14 -0.81
CA THR A 64 -14.13 -5.80 -0.87
C THR A 64 -14.26 -5.17 0.51
N LYS A 65 -14.59 -5.95 1.54
CA LYS A 65 -14.79 -5.41 2.90
C LYS A 65 -13.47 -4.91 3.46
N ARG A 66 -12.43 -5.74 3.36
CA ARG A 66 -11.08 -5.38 3.80
C ARG A 66 -10.52 -4.20 3.02
N PHE A 67 -10.76 -4.13 1.71
CA PHE A 67 -10.30 -3.03 0.89
C PHE A 67 -10.86 -1.68 1.34
N TRP A 68 -12.18 -1.55 1.49
CA TRP A 68 -12.80 -0.27 1.91
C TRP A 68 -12.41 0.13 3.32
N LYS A 69 -12.25 -0.85 4.23
CA LYS A 69 -11.71 -0.59 5.57
C LYS A 69 -10.31 0.03 5.51
N LEU A 70 -9.38 -0.63 4.80
CA LEU A 70 -8.01 -0.14 4.66
C LEU A 70 -7.94 1.21 3.94
N LEU A 71 -8.76 1.41 2.91
CA LEU A 71 -8.84 2.68 2.19
C LEU A 71 -9.27 3.82 3.13
N GLY A 72 -10.27 3.57 3.98
CA GLY A 72 -10.70 4.52 5.01
C GLY A 72 -9.61 4.83 6.04
N GLU A 73 -8.88 3.82 6.51
CA GLU A 73 -7.76 4.00 7.44
C GLU A 73 -6.63 4.85 6.83
N VAL A 74 -6.29 4.60 5.56
CA VAL A 74 -5.30 5.38 4.82
C VAL A 74 -5.78 6.81 4.61
N ALA A 75 -7.03 7.01 4.17
CA ALA A 75 -7.59 8.34 3.97
C ALA A 75 -7.62 9.13 5.29
N GLY A 76 -8.04 8.50 6.40
CA GLY A 76 -8.01 9.10 7.73
C GLY A 76 -6.59 9.49 8.16
N SER A 77 -5.59 8.65 7.87
CA SER A 77 -4.19 8.95 8.14
C SER A 77 -3.69 10.14 7.31
N ILE A 78 -4.05 10.21 6.03
CA ILE A 78 -3.71 11.35 5.15
C ILE A 78 -4.35 12.64 5.67
N VAL A 79 -5.64 12.62 6.03
CA VAL A 79 -6.33 13.80 6.58
C VAL A 79 -5.70 14.23 7.89
N ARG A 80 -5.39 13.29 8.78
CA ARG A 80 -4.71 13.58 10.05
C ARG A 80 -3.35 14.22 9.79
N ILE A 81 -2.56 13.69 8.87
CA ILE A 81 -1.28 14.29 8.47
C ILE A 81 -1.52 15.68 7.92
N ALA A 82 -2.40 15.87 6.94
CA ALA A 82 -2.65 17.17 6.32
C ALA A 82 -3.07 18.25 7.33
N THR A 83 -3.97 17.91 8.27
CA THR A 83 -4.49 18.83 9.28
C THR A 83 -3.49 19.11 10.41
N SER A 84 -2.66 18.12 10.78
CA SER A 84 -1.70 18.25 11.88
C SER A 84 -0.27 18.58 11.43
N TYR A 85 0.01 18.56 10.11
CA TYR A 85 1.36 18.65 9.57
C TYR A 85 2.13 19.89 10.06
N ASN A 86 1.50 21.05 10.02
CA ASN A 86 2.16 22.29 10.44
C ASN A 86 2.48 22.28 11.94
N ARG A 87 1.60 21.71 12.76
CA ARG A 87 1.84 21.52 14.19
C ARG A 87 2.97 20.52 14.42
N LEU A 88 2.90 19.34 13.80
CA LEU A 88 3.90 18.30 13.88
C LEU A 88 5.28 18.81 13.43
N LYS A 89 5.35 19.61 12.36
CA LYS A 89 6.57 20.23 11.87
C LYS A 89 7.19 21.18 12.90
N ARG A 90 6.39 21.97 13.61
CA ARG A 90 6.88 22.86 14.69
C ARG A 90 7.39 22.05 15.88
N GLU A 91 6.62 21.07 16.34
CA GLU A 91 7.00 20.20 17.46
C GLU A 91 8.28 19.42 17.13
N TYR A 92 8.37 18.86 15.92
CA TYR A 92 9.55 18.18 15.41
C TYR A 92 10.77 19.09 15.40
N ARG A 93 10.65 20.33 14.88
CA ARG A 93 11.76 21.30 14.87
C ARG A 93 12.21 21.72 16.27
N ALA A 94 11.27 21.87 17.20
CA ALA A 94 11.58 22.20 18.59
C ALA A 94 12.32 21.05 19.31
N ALA A 95 11.94 19.81 19.03
CA ALA A 95 12.59 18.63 19.59
C ALA A 95 13.89 18.23 18.85
N TYR A 96 14.10 18.72 17.61
CA TYR A 96 15.23 18.34 16.77
C TYR A 96 16.60 18.49 17.45
N PRO A 97 16.93 19.60 18.15
CA PRO A 97 18.22 19.72 18.83
C PRO A 97 18.46 18.63 19.88
N GLN A 98 17.41 18.17 20.56
CA GLN A 98 17.49 17.10 21.55
C GLN A 98 17.55 15.71 20.91
N MET A 99 17.04 15.54 19.69
CA MET A 99 17.10 14.25 18.98
C MET A 99 18.45 13.97 18.33
N VAL A 100 19.23 15.03 18.06
CA VAL A 100 20.49 14.96 17.31
C VAL A 100 21.68 15.45 18.15
N SER A 101 21.50 15.70 19.45
CA SER A 101 22.62 16.02 20.33
C SER A 101 23.45 14.78 20.61
N ASP A 102 24.77 14.96 20.70
CA ASP A 102 25.71 13.88 21.02
C ASP A 102 25.32 13.19 22.34
N ALA A 103 24.91 13.97 23.35
CA ALA A 103 24.44 13.45 24.63
C ALA A 103 23.20 12.53 24.50
N ALA A 104 22.22 12.87 23.66
CA ALA A 104 21.02 12.05 23.47
C ALA A 104 21.31 10.78 22.65
N TRP A 105 22.27 10.85 21.72
CA TRP A 105 22.76 9.66 21.03
C TRP A 105 23.54 8.75 21.99
N GLU A 106 24.47 9.32 22.76
CA GLU A 106 25.25 8.57 23.74
C GLU A 106 24.34 7.88 24.77
N GLU A 107 23.30 8.55 25.28
CA GLU A 107 22.30 7.96 26.17
C GLU A 107 21.58 6.75 25.54
N ARG A 108 21.11 6.87 24.28
CA ARG A 108 20.40 5.78 23.59
C ARG A 108 21.29 4.57 23.33
N PHE A 109 22.53 4.80 22.94
CA PHE A 109 23.47 3.73 22.59
C PHE A 109 24.13 3.10 23.83
N SER A 110 24.42 3.89 24.87
CA SER A 110 24.93 3.36 26.14
C SER A 110 23.85 2.60 26.92
N ALA A 111 22.58 3.01 26.85
CA ALA A 111 21.46 2.24 27.40
C ALA A 111 21.23 0.91 26.65
N ALA A 112 21.46 0.89 25.33
CA ALA A 112 21.38 -0.33 24.53
C ALA A 112 22.53 -1.31 24.79
N LEU A 113 23.71 -0.82 25.19
CA LEU A 113 24.88 -1.63 25.54
C LEU A 113 24.84 -2.20 26.97
N LYS A 114 24.01 -1.64 27.85
CA LYS A 114 23.82 -2.12 29.24
C LYS A 114 22.79 -3.25 29.36
N ARG A 115 22.25 -3.75 28.25
CA ARG A 115 21.22 -4.79 28.18
C ARG A 115 21.77 -6.03 27.51
#